data_AF-A0AA43L4E1-F1
#
_entry.id   AF-A0AA43L4E1-F1
#
_cell.length_a   1.000
_cell.length_b   1.000
_cell.length_c   1.000
_cell.angle_alpha   90.00
_cell.angle_beta   90.00
_cell.angle_gamma   90.00
#
_symmetry.space_group_name_H-M   'P 1'
#
loop_
_entity.id
_entity.type
_entity.pdbx_description
1 polymer ?
#
loop_
_entity_poly.entity_id
_entity_poly.type
_entity_poly.pdbx_seq_one_letter_code
_entity_poly.pdbx_strand_id
1 'polypeptide(L)' 'MIIQVMKIVILGIISLWGSIYIGSLTPTLWKQKNYRGAVGAAILAGLTLFLPLVFSLLRGM' A
#
# COMPACT_ATOMS: atom_id res chain seq x y z
N MET A 1 -16.14 19.85 0.06
CA MET A 1 -14.86 19.94 0.81
C MET A 1 -14.73 18.85 1.87
N ILE A 2 -15.58 18.79 2.90
CA ILE A 2 -15.52 17.77 3.98
C ILE A 2 -15.53 16.31 3.47
N ILE A 3 -16.37 15.99 2.49
CA ILE A 3 -16.47 14.64 1.92
C ILE A 3 -15.17 14.21 1.20
N GLN A 4 -14.47 15.14 0.55
CA GLN A 4 -13.18 14.85 -0.11
C GLN A 4 -12.07 14.59 0.92
N VAL A 5 -12.05 15.38 2.01
CA VAL A 5 -11.10 15.19 3.11
C VAL A 5 -11.30 13.81 3.76
N MET A 6 -12.56 13.42 4.04
CA MET A 6 -12.85 12.09 4.60
C MET A 6 -12.39 10.95 3.68
N LYS A 7 -12.56 11.09 2.36
CA LYS A 7 -12.08 10.09 1.39
C LYS A 7 -10.56 9.94 1.44
N ILE A 8 -9.82 11.04 1.47
CA ILE A 8 -8.35 11.02 1.53
C ILE A 8 -7.87 10.40 2.84
N VAL A 9 -8.53 10.71 3.97
CA VAL A 9 -8.20 10.13 5.28
C VAL A 9 -8.42 8.61 5.29
N ILE A 10 -9.56 8.14 4.78
CA ILE A 10 -9.86 6.69 4.69
C ILE A 10 -8.84 5.98 3.79
N LEU A 11 -8.51 6.56 2.64
CA LEU A 11 -7.49 6.02 1.73
C LEU A 11 -6.11 5.97 2.40
N GLY A 12 -5.74 7.02 3.14
CA GLY A 12 -4.50 7.07 3.92
C GLY A 12 -4.43 5.98 4.98
N ILE A 13 -5.52 5.75 5.74
CA ILE A 13 -5.58 4.69 6.76
C ILE A 13 -5.44 3.31 6.13
N ILE A 14 -6.08 3.05 4.99
CA ILE A 14 -5.98 1.78 4.27
C ILE A 14 -4.55 1.57 3.73
N SER A 15 -3.92 2.60 3.18
CA SER A 15 -2.52 2.54 2.75
C SER A 15 -1.57 2.25 3.90
N LEU A 16 -1.77 2.92 5.04
CA LEU A 16 -0.96 2.71 6.24
C LEU A 16 -1.10 1.29 6.75
N TRP A 17 -2.34 0.79 6.84
CA TRP A 17 -2.61 -0.59 7.25
C TRP A 17 -2.00 -1.61 6.27
N GLY A 18 -2.16 -1.40 4.97
CA GLY A 18 -1.54 -2.23 3.93
C GLY A 18 -0.02 -2.28 4.05
N SER A 19 0.63 -1.12 4.26
CA SER A 19 2.08 -1.05 4.42
C SER A 19 2.59 -1.79 5.66
N ILE A 20 1.87 -1.70 6.80
CA ILE A 20 2.22 -2.42 8.04
C ILE A 20 2.03 -3.92 7.87
N TYR A 21 0.93 -4.36 7.24
CA TYR A 21 0.66 -5.77 6.98
C TYR A 21 1.71 -6.38 6.04
N ILE A 22 2.12 -5.66 5.00
CA ILE A 22 3.15 -6.13 4.07
C ILE A 22 4.53 -6.13 4.74
N GLY A 23 4.82 -5.12 5.57
CA GLY A 23 6.00 -5.09 6.42
C GLY A 23 6.09 -6.30 7.35
N SER A 24 4.98 -6.71 7.98
CA SER A 24 4.96 -7.87 8.89
C SER A 24 5.16 -9.21 8.19
N LEU A 25 4.86 -9.31 6.89
CA LEU A 25 5.15 -10.47 6.05
C LEU A 25 6.63 -10.55 5.63
N THR A 26 7.37 -9.45 5.72
CA THR A 26 8.76 -9.33 5.24
C THR A 26 9.72 -10.31 5.92
N PRO A 27 9.74 -10.51 7.25
CA PRO A 27 10.64 -11.46 7.91
C PRO A 27 10.43 -12.91 7.45
N THR A 28 9.18 -13.29 7.17
CA THR A 28 8.80 -14.63 6.74
C THR A 28 9.15 -14.85 5.27
N LEU A 29 8.91 -13.83 4.43
CA LEU A 29 9.18 -13.84 3.00
C LEU A 29 10.67 -13.68 2.65
N TRP A 30 11.46 -13.06 3.54
CA TRP A 30 12.90 -12.92 3.39
C TRP A 30 13.65 -14.26 3.45
N LYS A 31 13.09 -15.24 4.18
CA LYS A 31 13.65 -16.60 4.29
C LYS A 31 13.45 -17.44 3.03
N GLN A 32 12.69 -16.95 2.04
CA GLN A 32 12.53 -17.66 0.77
C GLN A 32 13.78 -17.56 -0.10
N LYS A 33 14.12 -18.67 -0.77
CA LYS A 33 15.26 -18.77 -1.68
C LYS A 33 15.19 -17.66 -2.75
N ASN A 34 16.31 -16.98 -2.96
CA ASN A 34 16.47 -15.85 -3.89
C ASN A 34 15.61 -14.61 -3.57
N TYR A 35 15.20 -14.41 -2.31
CA TYR A 35 14.48 -13.19 -1.86
C TYR A 35 13.17 -12.90 -2.62
N ARG A 36 12.61 -13.89 -3.33
CA ARG A 36 11.45 -13.69 -4.21
C ARG A 36 10.24 -13.13 -3.47
N GLY A 37 10.00 -13.61 -2.24
CA GLY A 37 8.94 -13.08 -1.38
C GLY A 37 9.17 -11.64 -0.93
N ALA A 38 10.42 -11.27 -0.64
CA ALA A 38 10.76 -9.90 -0.23
C ALA A 38 10.57 -8.90 -1.38
N VAL A 39 10.90 -9.29 -2.62
CA VAL A 39 10.62 -8.49 -3.82
C VAL A 39 9.11 -8.32 -4.03
N GLY A 40 8.34 -9.40 -3.89
CA GLY A 40 6.87 -9.34 -3.96
C GLY A 40 6.26 -8.41 -2.91
N ALA A 41 6.75 -8.48 -1.67
CA ALA A 41 6.33 -7.58 -0.59
C ALA A 41 6.68 -6.12 -0.89
N ALA A 42 7.89 -5.83 -1.40
CA ALA A 42 8.28 -4.47 -1.75
C ALA A 42 7.38 -3.86 -2.84
N ILE A 43 7.05 -4.63 -3.88
CA ILE A 43 6.13 -4.20 -4.95
C ILE A 43 4.72 -3.98 -4.39
N LEU A 44 4.23 -4.89 -3.55
CA LEU A 44 2.91 -4.77 -2.93
C LEU A 44 2.82 -3.55 -2.01
N ALA A 45 3.88 -3.26 -1.25
CA ALA A 45 3.96 -2.10 -0.35
C ALA A 45 3.95 -0.78 -1.13
N GLY A 46 4.71 -0.73 -2.23
CA GLY A 46 4.66 0.42 -3.15
C GLY A 46 3.27 0.60 -3.74
N LEU A 47 2.67 -0.46 -4.25
CA LEU A 47 1.32 -0.41 -4.83
C LEU A 47 0.27 0.04 -3.82
N THR A 48 0.30 -0.44 -2.58
CA THR A 48 -0.67 -0.03 -1.54
C THR A 48 -0.54 1.43 -1.11
N LEU A 49 0.64 2.04 -1.25
CA LEU A 49 0.84 3.48 -1.04
C LEU A 49 0.39 4.32 -2.24
N PHE A 50 0.70 3.88 -3.46
CA PHE A 50 0.48 4.69 -4.67
C PHE A 50 -0.90 4.49 -5.32
N LEU A 51 -1.46 3.27 -5.32
CA LEU A 51 -2.77 2.98 -5.94
C LEU A 51 -3.90 3.90 -5.45
N PRO A 52 -4.11 4.08 -4.14
CA PRO A 52 -5.23 4.92 -3.69
C PRO A 52 -5.07 6.40 -4.08
N LEU A 53 -3.83 6.91 -4.13
CA LEU A 53 -3.53 8.24 -4.66
C LEU A 53 -3.78 8.34 -6.16
N VAL A 54 -3.31 7.36 -6.94
CA VAL A 54 -3.51 7.29 -8.41
C VAL A 54 -4.99 7.17 -8.76
N PHE A 55 -5.76 6.32 -8.07
CA PHE A 55 -7.20 6.20 -8.24
C PHE A 55 -7.95 7.49 -7.87
N SER A 56 -7.49 8.19 -6.84
CA SER A 56 -8.07 9.49 -6.46
C SER A 56 -7.79 10.57 -7.51
N LEU A 57 -6.60 10.58 -8.12
CA LEU A 57 -6.23 11.53 -9.18
C LEU A 57 -6.98 11.23 -10.48
N LEU A 58 -7.02 9.97 -10.92
CA LEU A 58 -7.71 9.55 -12.15
C LEU A 58 -9.22 9.76 -12.10
N ARG A 59 -9.83 9.70 -10.91
CA ARG A 59 -11.26 9.96 -10.71
C ARG A 59 -11.58 11.44 -10.48
N GLY A 60 -10.55 12.26 -10.26
CA GLY A 60 -10.65 13.71 -10.13
C GLY A 60 -10.43 14.47 -11.44
N MET A 61 -9.93 13.80 -12.49
CA MET A 61 -9.99 14.24 -13.89
C MET A 61 -11.34 13.88 -14.50
#